data_AF-A0A7L2E634-F1
#
_entry.id   AF-A0A7L2E634-F1
#
_cell.length_a   1.000
_cell.length_b   1.000
_cell.length_c   1.000
_cell.angle_alpha   90.00
_cell.angle_beta   90.00
_cell.angle_gamma   90.00
#
_symmetry.space_group_name_H-M   'P 1'
#
loop_
_entity.id
_entity.type
_entity.pdbx_description
1 polymer ?
#
loop_
_entity_poly.entity_id
_entity_poly.type
_entity_poly.pdbx_seq_one_letter_code
_entity_poly.pdbx_strand_id
1 'polypeptide(L)'
;QPFSQRAYHPPVAGPGAGPPASPAFQFRGRHENPDWRRLSTVDVERVSRDGDVAALQTHLEHVTFCSADQERCPHCQGPADPMLLKLLRMAQLSTEYLLHTQEYLSAQLGNLEEALRETQAQRDQLGKEVAQRLQEIQGLREECRRRKKMISTQQMMLEARANYHQCPFCEKAFMTYSFLQSHIQRRHSGESEIEQKKKGNIEKLQDEIEKLKEQLQLTKSQLEFEQQANLARLSKECEQQKSKEEEILQSFHKWKEEEREKLADEIEKVKDMFMKELKELYSRNSTLENQLLELQKCNMQQKSNLGTLKDSHEFTEEKPQRPQDHPNVVRLLEKQEKKWTTLIQAIRHDHETEKSLLLSQIETIKTSAREDLNRNNIFYRRRIEELEQRLQEQNELLISQRKQIKELSTKPAPSVKTYDVNIPTERLQEPKSS
;
A
#
# COMPACT_ATOMS: atom_id res chain seq x y z
N GLN A 1 16.14 -39.08 20.16
CA GLN A 1 16.67 -38.03 21.05
C GLN A 1 15.61 -36.96 21.14
N PRO A 2 15.03 -36.71 22.32
CA PRO A 2 13.90 -35.81 22.46
C PRO A 2 14.34 -34.39 22.85
N PHE A 3 13.57 -33.40 22.38
CA PHE A 3 13.56 -31.98 22.77
C PHE A 3 14.88 -31.18 22.62
N SER A 4 15.16 -30.70 21.40
CA SER A 4 15.96 -29.48 21.22
C SER A 4 15.23 -28.30 21.86
N GLN A 5 15.91 -27.62 22.78
CA GLN A 5 15.54 -26.29 23.25
C GLN A 5 15.48 -25.33 22.05
N ARG A 6 14.28 -25.10 21.51
CA ARG A 6 13.99 -23.86 20.80
C ARG A 6 13.52 -22.87 21.86
N ALA A 7 14.38 -21.93 22.23
CA ALA A 7 13.92 -20.71 22.86
C ALA A 7 12.99 -20.03 21.84
N TYR A 8 11.69 -20.02 22.14
CA TYR A 8 10.70 -19.33 21.32
C TYR A 8 10.85 -17.83 21.60
N HIS A 9 11.47 -17.10 20.69
CA HIS A 9 11.41 -15.65 20.69
C HIS A 9 10.20 -15.22 19.86
N PRO A 10 9.26 -14.42 20.42
CA PRO A 10 8.19 -13.84 19.62
C PRO A 10 8.78 -12.92 18.54
N PRO A 11 8.20 -12.86 17.33
CA PRO A 11 8.61 -11.90 16.32
C PRO A 11 8.35 -10.48 16.84
N VAL A 12 9.38 -9.64 16.82
CA VAL A 12 9.29 -8.22 17.15
C VAL A 12 8.46 -7.55 16.06
N ALA A 13 7.28 -7.05 16.43
CA ALA A 13 6.44 -6.26 15.54
C ALA A 13 7.15 -4.95 15.15
N GLY A 14 7.06 -4.57 13.87
CA GLY A 14 7.61 -3.34 13.31
C GLY A 14 7.07 -2.05 13.96
N PRO A 15 7.62 -0.88 13.61
CA PRO A 15 7.44 0.35 14.37
C PRO A 15 6.04 0.93 14.16
N GLY A 16 5.14 0.56 15.05
CA GLY A 16 3.82 1.17 15.23
C GLY A 16 3.27 0.70 16.56
N ALA A 17 3.43 1.53 17.60
CA ALA A 17 2.94 1.36 18.97
C ALA A 17 2.52 -0.08 19.33
N GLY A 18 3.50 -0.97 19.47
CA GLY A 18 3.25 -2.37 19.83
C GLY A 18 2.67 -2.48 21.25
N PRO A 19 1.85 -3.51 21.51
CA PRO A 19 1.29 -3.75 22.83
C PRO A 19 2.43 -3.91 23.87
N PRO A 20 2.19 -3.54 25.14
CA PRO A 20 3.21 -3.59 26.18
C PRO A 20 3.85 -4.98 26.22
N ALA A 21 5.19 -5.02 26.15
CA ALA A 21 5.95 -6.25 26.21
C ALA A 21 5.54 -7.04 27.45
N SER A 22 4.96 -8.22 27.25
CA SER A 22 4.57 -9.08 28.36
C SER A 22 5.81 -9.44 29.17
N PRO A 23 5.75 -9.43 30.51
CA PRO A 23 6.89 -9.76 31.34
C PRO A 23 7.41 -11.17 31.01
N ALA A 24 8.73 -11.33 31.06
CA ALA A 24 9.38 -12.60 30.77
C ALA A 24 8.87 -13.72 31.70
N PHE A 25 8.61 -14.89 31.14
CA PHE A 25 8.12 -16.04 31.89
C PHE A 25 9.11 -16.47 32.98
N GLN A 26 8.61 -16.66 34.20
CA GLN A 26 9.37 -17.20 35.31
C GLN A 26 8.51 -18.19 36.09
N PHE A 27 9.09 -19.36 36.40
CA PHE A 27 8.43 -20.35 37.24
C PHE A 27 8.20 -19.82 38.65
N ARG A 28 6.99 -20.04 39.18
CA ARG A 28 6.61 -19.68 40.54
C ARG A 28 7.13 -20.70 41.56
N GLY A 29 7.48 -20.21 42.75
CA GLY A 29 7.76 -21.06 43.91
C GLY A 29 6.54 -21.90 44.29
N ARG A 30 6.74 -23.15 44.69
CA ARG A 30 5.67 -24.04 45.16
C ARG A 30 5.88 -24.29 46.65
N HIS A 31 4.97 -23.76 47.46
CA HIS A 31 5.07 -23.82 48.93
C HIS A 31 3.83 -24.40 49.59
N GLU A 32 2.74 -24.55 48.85
CA GLU A 32 1.47 -25.07 49.35
C GLU A 32 1.42 -26.59 49.25
N ASN A 33 0.94 -27.27 50.29
CA ASN A 33 0.77 -28.72 50.28
C ASN A 33 -0.42 -29.13 49.39
N PRO A 34 -0.45 -30.36 48.85
CA PRO A 34 -1.55 -30.84 48.03
C PRO A 34 -2.85 -30.94 48.85
N ASP A 35 -3.96 -30.44 48.32
CA ASP A 35 -5.28 -30.62 48.93
C ASP A 35 -5.84 -32.01 48.59
N TRP A 36 -5.43 -33.00 49.38
CA TRP A 36 -5.84 -34.39 49.22
C TRP A 36 -7.35 -34.59 49.31
N ARG A 37 -8.06 -33.75 50.08
CA ARG A 37 -9.52 -33.86 50.20
C ARG A 37 -10.17 -33.53 48.87
N ARG A 38 -9.77 -32.43 48.25
CA ARG A 38 -10.31 -32.04 46.93
C ARG A 38 -9.92 -33.04 45.85
N LEU A 39 -8.65 -33.47 45.82
CA LEU A 39 -8.18 -34.44 44.82
C LEU A 39 -8.88 -35.80 44.95
N SER A 40 -9.19 -36.25 46.17
CA SER A 40 -9.88 -37.52 46.40
C SER A 40 -11.33 -37.58 45.86
N THR A 41 -11.95 -36.42 45.62
CA THR A 41 -13.32 -36.36 45.05
C THR A 41 -13.35 -36.49 43.53
N VAL A 42 -12.18 -36.41 42.87
CA VAL A 42 -12.08 -36.45 41.41
C VAL A 42 -11.93 -37.89 40.95
N ASP A 43 -12.91 -38.36 40.16
CA ASP A 43 -12.82 -39.64 39.45
C ASP A 43 -12.01 -39.45 38.16
N VAL A 44 -10.71 -39.76 38.23
CA VAL A 44 -9.76 -39.58 37.12
C VAL A 44 -10.10 -40.48 35.92
N GLU A 45 -10.61 -41.68 36.16
CA GLU A 45 -10.98 -42.63 35.08
C GLU A 45 -12.18 -42.13 34.30
N ARG A 46 -13.19 -41.59 35.00
CA ARG A 46 -14.32 -40.94 34.36
C ARG A 46 -13.89 -39.70 33.59
N VAL A 47 -13.07 -38.83 34.18
CA VAL A 47 -12.55 -37.63 33.52
C VAL A 47 -11.79 -37.99 32.23
N SER A 48 -10.96 -39.04 32.26
CA SER A 48 -10.22 -39.50 31.09
C SER A 48 -11.13 -40.07 30.00
N ARG A 49 -12.14 -40.86 30.36
CA ARG A 49 -13.07 -41.48 29.40
C ARG A 49 -13.99 -40.45 28.75
N ASP A 50 -14.52 -39.53 29.55
CA ASP A 50 -15.56 -38.60 29.13
C ASP A 50 -14.95 -37.29 28.59
N GLY A 51 -13.63 -37.07 28.78
CA GLY A 51 -12.95 -35.85 28.35
C GLY A 51 -13.43 -34.60 29.09
N ASP A 52 -13.77 -34.73 30.38
CA ASP A 52 -14.34 -33.66 31.20
C ASP A 52 -13.27 -32.60 31.57
N VAL A 53 -13.03 -31.71 30.62
CA VAL A 53 -12.05 -30.61 30.76
C VAL A 53 -12.45 -29.65 31.90
N ALA A 54 -13.74 -29.47 32.16
CA ALA A 54 -14.23 -28.57 33.21
C ALA A 54 -13.84 -29.09 34.61
N ALA A 55 -13.98 -30.39 34.84
CA ALA A 55 -13.53 -31.03 36.08
C ALA A 55 -11.99 -30.91 36.26
N LEU A 56 -11.21 -31.08 35.20
CA LEU A 56 -9.75 -30.87 35.22
C LEU A 56 -9.39 -29.41 35.52
N GLN A 57 -10.04 -28.46 34.86
CA GLN A 57 -9.73 -27.04 34.97
C GLN A 57 -9.98 -26.50 36.39
N THR A 58 -10.97 -27.06 37.10
CA THR A 58 -11.26 -26.74 38.50
C THR A 58 -10.09 -27.08 39.45
N HIS A 59 -9.28 -28.07 39.11
CA HIS A 59 -8.16 -28.56 39.93
C HIS A 59 -6.78 -28.15 39.39
N LEU A 60 -6.73 -27.64 38.16
CA LEU A 60 -5.52 -27.39 37.40
C LEU A 60 -4.53 -26.47 38.13
N GLU A 61 -5.01 -25.37 38.70
CA GLU A 61 -4.19 -24.43 39.46
C GLU A 61 -3.54 -25.11 40.68
N HIS A 62 -4.36 -25.80 41.49
CA HIS A 62 -3.91 -26.44 42.72
C HIS A 62 -2.89 -27.56 42.45
N VAL A 63 -3.11 -28.38 41.41
CA VAL A 63 -2.17 -29.45 41.02
C VAL A 63 -0.88 -28.88 40.45
N THR A 64 -0.95 -27.79 39.70
CA THR A 64 0.21 -27.18 39.05
C THR A 64 1.14 -26.51 40.05
N PHE A 65 0.60 -25.86 41.09
CA PHE A 65 1.38 -25.00 42.01
C PHE A 65 1.64 -25.59 43.42
N CYS A 66 1.16 -26.80 43.73
CA CYS A 66 1.46 -27.45 45.01
C CYS A 66 2.89 -28.07 45.08
N SER A 67 3.41 -28.28 46.30
CA SER A 67 4.64 -29.03 46.60
C SER A 67 4.29 -30.36 47.25
N ALA A 68 4.76 -31.46 46.66
CA ALA A 68 4.64 -32.80 47.23
C ALA A 68 5.93 -33.25 47.95
N ASP A 69 6.91 -32.35 48.10
CA ASP A 69 8.27 -32.70 48.54
C ASP A 69 8.33 -33.18 50.00
N GLN A 70 7.34 -32.82 50.80
CA GLN A 70 7.24 -33.14 52.23
C GLN A 70 6.24 -34.27 52.51
N GLU A 71 5.63 -34.84 51.47
CA GLU A 71 4.60 -35.87 51.61
C GLU A 71 5.20 -37.20 52.07
N ARG A 72 4.51 -37.85 53.01
CA ARG A 72 4.93 -39.11 53.62
C ARG A 72 3.89 -40.18 53.40
N CYS A 73 4.36 -41.41 53.26
CA CYS A 73 3.49 -42.57 53.16
C CYS A 73 2.64 -42.69 54.44
N PRO A 74 1.29 -42.73 54.34
CA PRO A 74 0.42 -42.86 55.51
C PRO A 74 0.68 -44.13 56.33
N HIS A 75 1.18 -45.21 55.70
CA HIS A 75 1.36 -46.51 56.32
C HIS A 75 2.72 -46.71 56.98
N CYS A 76 3.80 -46.20 56.39
CA CYS A 76 5.17 -46.42 56.91
C CYS A 76 5.92 -45.13 57.28
N GLN A 77 5.31 -43.95 57.08
CA GLN A 77 5.89 -42.63 57.33
C GLN A 77 7.19 -42.31 56.54
N GLY A 78 7.55 -43.19 55.59
CA GLY A 78 8.66 -42.98 54.67
C GLY A 78 8.39 -41.84 53.68
N PRO A 79 9.45 -41.20 53.15
CA PRO A 79 9.31 -40.15 52.15
C PRO A 79 8.76 -40.72 50.83
N ALA A 80 8.12 -39.86 50.03
CA ALA A 80 7.71 -40.21 48.68
C ALA A 80 8.92 -40.56 47.79
N ASP A 81 8.68 -41.41 46.78
CA ASP A 81 9.72 -41.84 45.84
C ASP A 81 10.32 -40.63 45.10
N PRO A 82 11.65 -40.40 45.18
CA PRO A 82 12.30 -39.26 44.53
C PRO A 82 12.11 -39.19 43.01
N MET A 83 11.96 -40.34 42.34
CA MET A 83 11.75 -40.40 40.88
C MET A 83 10.32 -40.01 40.50
N LEU A 84 9.33 -40.40 41.31
CA LEU A 84 7.94 -39.97 41.13
C LEU A 84 7.77 -38.48 41.42
N LEU A 85 8.45 -37.95 42.46
CA LEU A 85 8.48 -36.52 42.74
C LEU A 85 9.12 -35.73 41.59
N LYS A 86 10.22 -36.22 41.00
CA LYS A 86 10.81 -35.61 39.80
C LYS A 86 9.86 -35.64 38.60
N LEU A 87 9.16 -36.75 38.37
CA LEU A 87 8.18 -36.85 37.28
C LEU A 87 7.02 -35.86 37.48
N LEU A 88 6.46 -35.80 38.69
CA LEU A 88 5.43 -34.84 39.06
C LEU A 88 5.93 -33.41 38.88
N ARG A 89 7.14 -33.10 39.34
CA ARG A 89 7.73 -31.77 39.19
C ARG A 89 7.89 -31.38 37.72
N MET A 90 8.35 -32.30 36.87
CA MET A 90 8.44 -32.07 35.43
C MET A 90 7.06 -31.84 34.80
N ALA A 91 6.05 -32.60 35.20
CA ALA A 91 4.67 -32.42 34.75
C ALA A 91 4.13 -31.04 35.17
N GLN A 92 4.31 -30.65 36.44
CA GLN A 92 3.89 -29.34 36.96
C GLN A 92 4.56 -28.16 36.25
N LEU A 93 5.87 -28.24 35.99
CA LEU A 93 6.60 -27.19 35.25
C LEU A 93 6.13 -27.13 33.79
N SER A 94 5.88 -28.29 33.17
CA SER A 94 5.32 -28.35 31.81
C SER A 94 3.94 -27.70 31.76
N THR A 95 3.06 -28.02 32.70
CA THR A 95 1.71 -27.44 32.80
C THR A 95 1.73 -25.94 33.07
N GLU A 96 2.60 -25.45 33.96
CA GLU A 96 2.74 -24.01 34.23
C GLU A 96 3.18 -23.23 32.97
N TYR A 97 4.12 -23.78 32.21
CA TYR A 97 4.55 -23.17 30.95
C TYR A 97 3.42 -23.18 29.89
N LEU A 98 2.64 -24.27 29.83
CA LEU A 98 1.49 -24.35 28.93
C LEU A 98 0.39 -23.34 29.31
N LEU A 99 0.11 -23.16 30.60
CA LEU A 99 -0.83 -22.13 31.09
C LEU A 99 -0.36 -20.73 30.72
N HIS A 100 0.91 -20.42 30.95
CA HIS A 100 1.48 -19.13 30.52
C HIS A 100 1.37 -18.92 29.01
N THR A 101 1.69 -19.95 28.22
CA THR A 101 1.59 -19.89 26.76
C THR A 101 0.14 -19.66 26.32
N GLN A 102 -0.82 -20.32 26.96
CA GLN A 102 -2.25 -20.13 26.70
C GLN A 102 -2.69 -18.69 26.98
N GLU A 103 -2.34 -18.14 28.15
CA GLU A 103 -2.65 -16.75 28.51
C GLU A 103 -2.01 -15.76 27.55
N TYR A 104 -0.73 -15.97 27.23
CA TYR A 104 0.03 -15.13 26.30
C TYR A 104 -0.56 -15.14 24.88
N LEU A 105 -0.91 -16.31 24.35
CA LEU A 105 -1.56 -16.43 23.05
C LEU A 105 -2.96 -15.83 23.06
N SER A 106 -3.72 -16.00 24.14
CA SER A 106 -5.07 -15.43 24.28
C SER A 106 -5.02 -13.89 24.31
N ALA A 107 -4.07 -13.32 25.04
CA ALA A 107 -3.86 -11.87 25.08
C ALA A 107 -3.43 -11.32 23.71
N GLN A 108 -2.52 -11.99 23.01
CA GLN A 108 -2.12 -11.60 21.66
C GLN A 108 -3.28 -11.67 20.66
N LEU A 109 -4.09 -12.73 20.72
CA LEU A 109 -5.29 -12.85 19.88
C LEU A 109 -6.26 -11.70 20.15
N GLY A 110 -6.54 -11.39 21.42
CA GLY A 110 -7.40 -10.26 21.78
C GLY A 110 -6.89 -8.91 21.24
N ASN A 111 -5.57 -8.65 21.36
CA ASN A 111 -4.97 -7.42 20.82
C ASN A 111 -5.07 -7.35 19.28
N LEU A 112 -4.85 -8.47 18.58
CA LEU A 112 -4.99 -8.54 17.13
C LEU A 112 -6.44 -8.36 16.68
N GLU A 113 -7.40 -8.95 17.41
CA GLU A 113 -8.83 -8.77 17.15
C GLU A 113 -9.28 -7.32 17.34
N GLU A 114 -8.75 -6.62 18.35
CA GLU A 114 -9.02 -5.21 18.57
C GLU A 114 -8.42 -4.32 17.47
N ALA A 115 -7.15 -4.52 17.11
CA ALA A 115 -6.51 -3.81 16.01
C ALA A 115 -7.23 -4.04 14.67
N LEU A 116 -7.71 -5.26 14.42
CA LEU A 116 -8.53 -5.57 13.26
C LEU A 116 -9.85 -4.79 13.27
N ARG A 117 -10.52 -4.72 14.42
CA ARG A 117 -11.79 -3.98 14.58
C ARG A 117 -11.60 -2.48 14.33
N GLU A 118 -10.52 -1.90 14.85
CA GLU A 118 -10.17 -0.49 14.62
C GLU A 118 -9.88 -0.21 13.14
N THR A 119 -9.09 -1.07 12.49
CA THR A 119 -8.79 -0.94 11.06
C THR A 119 -10.04 -1.06 10.20
N GLN A 120 -10.96 -1.97 10.55
CA GLN A 120 -12.26 -2.11 9.89
C GLN A 120 -13.11 -0.83 10.05
N ALA A 121 -13.16 -0.26 11.25
CA ALA A 121 -13.89 0.99 11.50
C ALA A 121 -13.30 2.16 10.69
N GLN A 122 -11.97 2.26 10.58
CA GLN A 122 -11.31 3.27 9.75
C GLN A 122 -11.63 3.09 8.26
N ARG A 123 -11.57 1.85 7.75
CA ARG A 123 -11.96 1.52 6.37
C ARG A 123 -13.40 1.95 6.08
N ASP A 124 -14.32 1.64 6.99
CA ASP A 124 -15.73 1.96 6.81
C ASP A 124 -15.98 3.48 6.83
N GLN A 125 -15.23 4.21 7.67
CA GLN A 125 -15.26 5.68 7.70
C GLN A 125 -14.74 6.28 6.39
N LEU A 126 -13.59 5.82 5.88
CA LEU A 126 -13.06 6.24 4.59
C LEU A 126 -14.02 5.91 3.45
N GLY A 127 -14.70 4.75 3.50
CA GLY A 127 -15.74 4.38 2.54
C GLY A 127 -16.89 5.39 2.49
N LYS A 128 -17.33 5.89 3.66
CA LYS A 128 -18.36 6.96 3.74
C LYS A 128 -17.87 8.27 3.13
N GLU A 129 -16.63 8.67 3.41
CA GLU A 129 -16.04 9.89 2.87
C GLU A 129 -15.90 9.83 1.34
N VAL A 130 -15.45 8.69 0.80
CA VAL A 130 -15.40 8.46 -0.65
C VAL A 130 -16.79 8.58 -1.28
N ALA A 131 -17.81 7.98 -0.67
CA ALA A 131 -19.19 8.07 -1.16
C ALA A 131 -19.70 9.52 -1.17
N GLN A 132 -19.43 10.29 -0.11
CA GLN A 132 -19.79 11.71 -0.03
C GLN A 132 -19.09 12.54 -1.12
N ARG A 133 -17.78 12.34 -1.33
CA ARG A 133 -17.03 13.05 -2.39
C ARG A 133 -17.53 12.70 -3.79
N LEU A 134 -17.90 11.44 -4.03
CA LEU A 134 -18.51 11.04 -5.30
C LEU A 134 -19.85 11.74 -5.55
N GLN A 135 -20.69 11.87 -4.52
CA GLN A 135 -21.95 12.60 -4.61
C GLN A 135 -21.73 14.10 -4.90
N GLU A 136 -20.74 14.71 -4.25
CA GLU A 136 -20.36 16.11 -4.48
C GLU A 136 -19.89 16.33 -5.93
N ILE A 137 -19.04 15.44 -6.46
CA ILE A 137 -18.58 15.49 -7.85
C ILE A 137 -19.76 15.36 -8.83
N GLN A 138 -20.71 14.47 -8.55
CA GLN A 138 -21.92 14.33 -9.38
C GLN A 138 -22.74 15.63 -9.39
N GLY A 139 -22.97 16.23 -8.21
CA GLY A 139 -23.67 17.52 -8.11
C GLY A 139 -22.97 18.64 -8.88
N LEU A 140 -21.63 18.73 -8.76
CA LEU A 140 -20.84 19.72 -9.50
C LEU A 140 -20.90 19.47 -11.02
N ARG A 141 -20.89 18.22 -11.48
CA ARG A 141 -21.03 17.88 -12.91
C ARG A 141 -22.37 18.31 -13.48
N GLU A 142 -23.45 18.09 -12.74
CA GLU A 142 -24.79 18.54 -13.13
C GLU A 142 -24.87 20.06 -13.21
N GLU A 143 -24.32 20.75 -12.22
CA GLU A 143 -24.29 22.21 -12.20
C GLU A 143 -23.46 22.78 -13.36
N CYS A 144 -22.29 22.18 -13.65
CA CYS A 144 -21.50 22.52 -14.83
C CYS A 144 -22.29 22.32 -16.13
N ARG A 145 -23.07 21.23 -16.22
CA ARG A 145 -23.93 20.97 -17.38
C ARG A 145 -25.04 22.02 -17.52
N ARG A 146 -25.66 22.45 -16.43
CA ARG A 146 -26.68 23.52 -16.43
C ARG A 146 -26.08 24.85 -16.89
N ARG A 147 -24.93 25.24 -16.33
CA ARG A 147 -24.23 26.47 -16.71
C ARG A 147 -23.83 26.48 -18.19
N LYS A 148 -23.31 25.36 -18.71
CA LYS A 148 -23.01 25.23 -20.16
C LYS A 148 -24.23 25.45 -21.03
N LYS A 149 -25.39 24.90 -20.66
CA LYS A 149 -26.65 25.14 -21.40
C LYS A 149 -27.05 26.61 -21.35
N MET A 150 -27.00 27.23 -20.18
CA MET A 150 -27.33 28.65 -20.00
C MET A 150 -26.45 29.55 -20.88
N ILE A 151 -25.13 29.33 -20.87
CA ILE A 151 -24.19 30.08 -21.69
C ILE A 151 -24.48 29.87 -23.18
N SER A 152 -24.73 28.63 -23.61
CA SER A 152 -25.08 28.33 -25.01
C SER A 152 -26.36 29.05 -25.45
N THR A 153 -27.40 29.08 -24.61
CA THR A 153 -28.64 29.83 -24.90
C THR A 153 -28.39 31.33 -24.97
N GLN A 154 -27.61 31.89 -24.05
CA GLN A 154 -27.24 33.32 -24.09
C GLN A 154 -26.46 33.67 -25.36
N GLN A 155 -25.52 32.81 -25.76
CA GLN A 155 -24.74 33.00 -26.98
C GLN A 155 -25.61 32.94 -28.25
N MET A 156 -26.55 31.99 -28.32
CA MET A 156 -27.53 31.93 -29.41
C MET A 156 -28.40 33.20 -29.50
N MET A 157 -28.83 33.76 -28.36
CA MET A 157 -29.59 35.02 -28.34
C MET A 157 -28.75 36.22 -28.84
N LEU A 158 -27.46 36.26 -28.49
CA LEU A 158 -26.54 37.30 -28.96
C LEU A 158 -26.29 37.19 -30.47
N GLU A 159 -26.09 35.97 -30.98
CA GLU A 159 -25.92 35.71 -32.42
C GLU A 159 -27.20 36.04 -33.22
N ALA A 160 -28.38 35.71 -32.71
CA ALA A 160 -29.65 36.06 -33.35
C ALA A 160 -29.85 37.58 -33.45
N ARG A 161 -29.34 38.37 -32.48
CA ARG A 161 -29.36 39.84 -32.53
C ARG A 161 -28.31 40.41 -33.48
N ALA A 162 -27.18 39.72 -33.67
CA ALA A 162 -26.09 40.19 -34.53
C ALA A 162 -26.39 40.07 -36.04
N ASN A 163 -27.38 39.27 -36.44
CA ASN A 163 -27.70 38.99 -37.85
C ASN A 163 -28.68 39.98 -38.51
N TYR A 164 -29.12 41.03 -37.80
CA TYR A 164 -30.04 42.04 -38.34
C TYR A 164 -29.52 43.45 -38.11
N HIS A 165 -29.56 44.28 -39.15
CA HIS A 165 -29.17 45.68 -39.11
C HIS A 165 -30.40 46.55 -38.84
N GLN A 166 -30.60 46.93 -37.58
CA GLN A 166 -31.70 47.81 -37.17
C GLN A 166 -31.48 49.26 -37.61
N CYS A 167 -32.54 49.92 -38.06
CA CYS A 167 -32.49 51.34 -38.39
C CYS A 167 -32.46 52.19 -37.12
N PRO A 168 -31.50 53.11 -36.99
CA PRO A 168 -31.41 53.98 -35.81
C PRO A 168 -32.49 55.08 -35.79
N PHE A 169 -33.29 55.22 -36.86
CA PHE A 169 -34.30 56.26 -37.01
C PHE A 169 -35.74 55.72 -37.02
N CYS A 170 -35.93 54.39 -37.00
CA CYS A 170 -37.25 53.74 -36.89
C CYS A 170 -37.10 52.25 -36.52
N GLU A 171 -38.18 51.58 -36.12
CA GLU A 171 -38.15 50.17 -35.65
C GLU A 171 -37.90 49.11 -36.73
N LYS A 172 -37.50 49.50 -37.95
CA LYS A 172 -37.30 48.57 -39.06
C LYS A 172 -35.92 47.90 -39.01
N ALA A 173 -35.90 46.58 -39.06
CA ALA A 173 -34.68 45.77 -39.15
C ALA A 173 -34.47 45.24 -40.57
N PHE A 174 -33.23 45.26 -41.03
CA PHE A 174 -32.85 44.88 -42.38
C PHE A 174 -31.84 43.73 -42.36
N MET A 175 -32.01 42.78 -43.27
CA MET A 175 -31.18 41.57 -43.36
C MET A 175 -29.75 41.84 -43.85
N THR A 176 -29.50 43.00 -44.47
CA THR A 176 -28.19 43.35 -45.05
C THR A 176 -27.95 44.84 -44.90
N TYR A 177 -26.72 45.22 -44.59
CA TYR A 177 -26.32 46.61 -44.33
C TYR A 177 -26.66 47.57 -45.50
N SER A 178 -26.62 47.08 -46.74
CA SER A 178 -26.99 47.84 -47.95
C SER A 178 -28.47 48.23 -48.00
N PHE A 179 -29.38 47.38 -47.52
CA PHE A 179 -30.81 47.70 -47.43
C PHE A 179 -31.09 48.71 -46.32
N LEU A 180 -30.37 48.60 -45.20
CA LEU A 180 -30.40 49.62 -44.16
C LEU A 180 -29.91 50.98 -44.70
N GLN A 181 -28.76 51.00 -45.39
CA GLN A 181 -28.19 52.22 -45.98
C GLN A 181 -29.13 52.88 -46.99
N SER A 182 -29.70 52.09 -47.91
CA SER A 182 -30.66 52.62 -48.89
C SER A 182 -31.97 53.09 -48.25
N HIS A 183 -32.43 52.43 -47.18
CA HIS A 183 -33.57 52.90 -46.39
C HIS A 183 -33.27 54.26 -45.74
N ILE A 184 -32.11 54.40 -45.09
CA ILE A 184 -31.64 55.65 -44.50
C ILE A 184 -31.57 56.75 -45.56
N GLN A 185 -31.00 56.44 -46.73
CA GLN A 185 -30.79 57.39 -47.81
C GLN A 185 -32.05 57.76 -48.59
N ARG A 186 -33.19 57.07 -48.42
CA ARG A 186 -34.46 57.41 -49.09
C ARG A 186 -35.52 57.99 -48.17
N ARG A 187 -35.51 57.61 -46.89
CA ARG A 187 -36.54 57.98 -45.92
C ARG A 187 -36.05 59.02 -44.92
N HIS A 188 -34.75 59.15 -44.75
CA HIS A 188 -34.10 60.01 -43.77
C HIS A 188 -33.10 60.98 -44.44
N SER A 189 -33.30 61.27 -45.73
CA SER A 189 -32.39 62.02 -46.62
C SER A 189 -32.42 63.54 -46.45
N GLY A 190 -33.42 64.07 -45.74
CA GLY A 190 -33.74 65.51 -45.75
C GLY A 190 -33.63 66.23 -44.41
N GLU A 191 -33.12 65.60 -43.36
CA GLU A 191 -33.15 66.19 -42.01
C GLU A 191 -31.78 66.76 -41.60
N SER A 192 -31.46 67.93 -42.15
CA SER A 192 -30.21 68.68 -41.87
C SER A 192 -30.19 69.36 -40.49
N GLU A 193 -31.32 69.45 -39.77
CA GLU A 193 -31.33 69.83 -38.34
C GLU A 193 -31.00 68.64 -37.42
N ILE A 194 -31.22 67.41 -37.89
CA ILE A 194 -30.86 66.19 -37.14
C ILE A 194 -29.36 65.93 -37.28
N GLU A 195 -28.65 66.46 -38.28
CA GLU A 195 -27.19 66.32 -38.39
C GLU A 195 -26.43 66.98 -37.25
N GLN A 196 -26.88 68.12 -36.70
CA GLN A 196 -26.23 68.72 -35.51
C GLN A 196 -26.51 67.93 -34.23
N LYS A 197 -27.75 67.44 -34.04
CA LYS A 197 -28.12 66.54 -32.93
C LYS A 197 -27.45 65.16 -33.05
N LYS A 198 -27.29 64.65 -34.28
CA LYS A 198 -26.52 63.46 -34.64
C LYS A 198 -25.04 63.67 -34.40
N LYS A 199 -24.46 64.82 -34.73
CA LYS A 199 -23.06 65.12 -34.42
C LYS A 199 -22.79 65.05 -32.92
N GLY A 200 -23.66 65.67 -32.11
CA GLY A 200 -23.58 65.57 -30.65
C GLY A 200 -23.86 64.16 -30.11
N ASN A 201 -24.77 63.39 -30.73
CA ASN A 201 -24.99 61.99 -30.36
C ASN A 201 -23.86 61.06 -30.84
N ILE A 202 -23.20 61.37 -31.96
CA ILE A 202 -22.03 60.66 -32.50
C ILE A 202 -20.82 60.93 -31.62
N GLU A 203 -20.62 62.18 -31.17
CA GLU A 203 -19.60 62.52 -30.16
C GLU A 203 -19.86 61.77 -28.84
N LYS A 204 -21.10 61.75 -28.34
CA LYS A 204 -21.45 60.94 -27.15
C LYS A 204 -21.23 59.44 -27.33
N LEU A 205 -21.56 58.89 -28.50
CA LEU A 205 -21.30 57.48 -28.83
C LEU A 205 -19.81 57.22 -29.01
N GLN A 206 -19.04 58.17 -29.52
CA GLN A 206 -17.58 58.11 -29.60
C GLN A 206 -16.98 58.11 -28.20
N ASP A 207 -17.45 58.97 -27.30
CA ASP A 207 -17.04 59.00 -25.89
C ASP A 207 -17.38 57.68 -25.18
N GLU A 208 -18.56 57.10 -25.44
CA GLU A 208 -18.94 55.77 -24.93
C GLU A 208 -18.07 54.66 -25.51
N ILE A 209 -17.73 54.71 -26.80
CA ILE A 209 -16.83 53.75 -27.43
C ILE A 209 -15.41 53.88 -26.85
N GLU A 210 -14.93 55.10 -26.60
CA GLU A 210 -13.66 55.37 -25.94
C GLU A 210 -13.66 54.75 -24.53
N LYS A 211 -14.71 55.01 -23.74
CA LYS A 211 -14.90 54.41 -22.41
C LYS A 211 -14.96 52.89 -22.44
N LEU A 212 -15.67 52.32 -23.41
CA LEU A 212 -15.78 50.86 -23.57
C LEU A 212 -14.45 50.25 -23.99
N LYS A 213 -13.66 50.94 -24.82
CA LYS A 213 -12.29 50.51 -25.18
C LYS A 213 -11.37 50.57 -23.96
N GLU A 214 -11.44 51.62 -23.15
CA GLU A 214 -10.69 51.73 -21.90
C GLU A 214 -11.09 50.62 -20.92
N GLN A 215 -12.38 50.37 -20.74
CA GLN A 215 -12.87 49.27 -19.89
C GLN A 215 -12.46 47.91 -20.43
N LEU A 216 -12.51 47.68 -21.75
CA LEU A 216 -12.07 46.44 -22.38
C LEU A 216 -10.56 46.25 -22.17
N GLN A 217 -9.77 47.31 -22.34
CA GLN A 217 -8.32 47.27 -22.16
C GLN A 217 -7.94 47.02 -20.69
N LEU A 218 -8.67 47.62 -19.75
CA LEU A 218 -8.54 47.36 -18.32
C LEU A 218 -8.92 45.91 -17.95
N THR A 219 -10.02 45.40 -18.51
CA THR A 219 -10.46 44.02 -18.25
C THR A 219 -9.48 43.02 -18.84
N LYS A 220 -8.93 43.32 -20.02
CA LYS A 220 -7.91 42.50 -20.67
C LYS A 220 -6.62 42.45 -19.84
N SER A 221 -6.14 43.58 -19.34
CA SER A 221 -4.94 43.62 -18.50
C SER A 221 -5.15 42.92 -17.15
N GLN A 222 -6.34 43.03 -16.56
CA GLN A 222 -6.70 42.26 -15.36
C GLN A 222 -6.70 40.75 -15.63
N LEU A 223 -7.29 40.31 -16.75
CA LEU A 223 -7.32 38.90 -17.11
C LEU A 223 -5.92 38.36 -17.39
N GLU A 224 -5.08 39.11 -18.11
CA GLU A 224 -3.68 38.75 -18.37
C GLU A 224 -2.89 38.64 -17.05
N PHE A 225 -3.08 39.57 -16.12
CA PHE A 225 -2.46 39.51 -14.79
C PHE A 225 -2.92 38.27 -14.00
N GLU A 226 -4.22 37.97 -13.99
CA GLU A 226 -4.78 36.81 -13.31
C GLU A 226 -4.30 35.49 -13.94
N GLN A 227 -4.13 35.47 -15.27
CA GLN A 227 -3.59 34.32 -16.00
C GLN A 227 -2.10 34.10 -15.67
N GLN A 228 -1.31 35.17 -15.61
CA GLN A 228 0.10 35.13 -15.18
C GLN A 228 0.22 34.67 -13.73
N ALA A 229 -0.64 35.16 -12.83
CA ALA A 229 -0.66 34.78 -11.43
C ALA A 229 -1.06 33.30 -11.23
N ASN A 230 -2.05 32.81 -12.00
CA ASN A 230 -2.41 31.39 -11.99
C ASN A 230 -1.27 30.50 -12.50
N LEU A 231 -0.58 30.88 -13.58
CA LEU A 231 0.59 30.15 -14.07
C LEU A 231 1.72 30.10 -13.03
N ALA A 232 2.00 31.22 -12.37
CA ALA A 232 2.99 31.27 -11.29
C ALA A 232 2.58 30.37 -10.11
N ARG A 233 1.28 30.35 -9.73
CA ARG A 233 0.76 29.47 -8.69
C ARG A 233 0.92 27.99 -9.05
N LEU A 234 0.54 27.60 -10.27
CA LEU A 234 0.69 26.23 -10.77
C LEU A 234 2.16 25.79 -10.83
N SER A 235 3.07 26.67 -11.24
CA SER A 235 4.51 26.41 -11.23
C SER A 235 5.01 26.13 -9.82
N LYS A 236 4.62 26.97 -8.85
CA LYS A 236 5.00 26.82 -7.44
C LYS A 236 4.44 25.54 -6.83
N GLU A 237 3.20 25.19 -7.13
CA GLU A 237 2.58 23.92 -6.68
C GLU A 237 3.33 22.70 -7.26
N CYS A 238 3.74 22.76 -8.53
CA CYS A 238 4.53 21.70 -9.16
C CYS A 238 5.92 21.54 -8.51
N GLU A 239 6.61 22.64 -8.21
CA GLU A 239 7.89 22.63 -7.50
C GLU A 239 7.75 22.07 -6.08
N GLN A 240 6.70 22.47 -5.35
CA GLN A 240 6.41 21.92 -4.02
C GLN A 240 6.12 20.43 -4.07
N GLN A 241 5.40 19.95 -5.09
CA GLN A 241 5.11 18.54 -5.25
C GLN A 241 6.38 17.73 -5.54
N LYS A 242 7.25 18.23 -6.41
CA LYS A 242 8.56 17.61 -6.67
C LYS A 242 9.43 17.55 -5.42
N SER A 243 9.48 18.62 -4.64
CA SER A 243 10.23 18.65 -3.39
C SER A 243 9.74 17.60 -2.39
N LYS A 244 8.42 17.42 -2.25
CA LYS A 244 7.84 16.36 -1.40
C LYS A 244 8.17 14.96 -1.91
N GLU A 245 8.11 14.77 -3.23
CA GLU A 245 8.47 13.48 -3.85
C GLU A 245 9.95 13.14 -3.60
N GLU A 246 10.84 14.11 -3.75
CA GLU A 246 12.27 13.97 -3.43
C GLU A 246 12.51 13.66 -1.95
N GLU A 247 11.78 14.29 -1.03
CA GLU A 247 11.86 14.01 0.41
C GLU A 247 11.42 12.57 0.76
N ILE A 248 10.34 12.08 0.12
CA ILE A 248 9.89 10.69 0.28
C ILE A 248 10.95 9.72 -0.25
N LEU A 249 11.51 9.99 -1.43
CA LEU A 249 12.60 9.20 -2.01
C LEU A 249 13.83 9.16 -1.10
N GLN A 250 14.24 10.30 -0.56
CA GLN A 250 15.36 10.36 0.38
C GLN A 250 15.08 9.58 1.68
N SER A 251 13.88 9.71 2.23
CA SER A 251 13.45 8.97 3.42
C SER A 251 13.46 7.46 3.17
N PHE A 252 12.98 7.02 2.00
CA PHE A 252 13.02 5.63 1.58
C PHE A 252 14.44 5.10 1.43
N HIS A 253 15.33 5.87 0.79
CA HIS A 253 16.74 5.50 0.66
C HIS A 253 17.44 5.40 2.00
N LYS A 254 17.19 6.34 2.92
CA LYS A 254 17.73 6.31 4.27
C LYS A 254 17.29 5.06 5.03
N TRP A 255 15.98 4.80 5.05
CA TRP A 255 15.43 3.59 5.68
C TRP A 255 16.04 2.30 5.10
N LYS A 256 16.22 2.24 3.77
CA LYS A 256 16.82 1.09 3.10
C LYS A 256 18.27 0.85 3.54
N GLU A 257 19.07 1.90 3.71
CA GLU A 257 20.44 1.77 4.21
C GLU A 257 20.47 1.38 5.69
N GLU A 258 19.59 1.95 6.53
CA GLU A 258 19.45 1.57 7.93
C GLU A 258 19.09 0.08 8.08
N GLU A 259 18.18 -0.43 7.24
CA GLU A 259 17.80 -1.84 7.29
C GLU A 259 18.93 -2.77 6.82
N ARG A 260 19.71 -2.34 5.82
CA ARG A 260 20.91 -3.06 5.38
C ARG A 260 21.96 -3.11 6.49
N GLU A 261 22.15 -2.01 7.22
CA GLU A 261 23.09 -1.91 8.33
C GLU A 261 22.67 -2.83 9.49
N LYS A 262 21.39 -2.84 9.88
CA LYS A 262 20.87 -3.78 10.90
C LYS A 262 21.14 -5.23 10.53
N LEU A 263 20.88 -5.61 9.27
CA LEU A 263 21.15 -6.97 8.80
C LEU A 263 22.65 -7.30 8.87
N ALA A 264 23.51 -6.35 8.49
CA ALA A 264 24.95 -6.52 8.60
C ALA A 264 25.40 -6.71 10.06
N ASP A 265 24.84 -5.93 10.99
CA ASP A 265 25.10 -6.06 12.43
C ASP A 265 24.64 -7.41 12.99
N GLU A 266 23.46 -7.90 12.57
CA GLU A 266 22.98 -9.23 12.95
C GLU A 266 23.90 -10.34 12.45
N ILE A 267 24.34 -10.25 11.19
CA ILE A 267 25.30 -11.19 10.61
C ILE A 267 26.63 -11.16 11.39
N GLU A 268 27.13 -9.97 11.75
CA GLU A 268 28.38 -9.86 12.50
C GLU A 268 28.23 -10.43 13.92
N LYS A 269 27.09 -10.21 14.60
CA LYS A 269 26.80 -10.84 15.90
C LYS A 269 26.80 -12.37 15.80
N VAL A 270 26.16 -12.92 14.77
CA VAL A 270 26.14 -14.37 14.54
C VAL A 270 27.55 -14.89 14.27
N LYS A 271 28.33 -14.19 13.44
CA LYS A 271 29.73 -14.51 13.15
C LYS A 271 30.60 -14.49 14.42
N ASP A 272 30.41 -13.51 15.29
CA ASP A 272 31.10 -13.42 16.58
C ASP A 272 30.73 -14.56 17.52
N MET A 273 29.45 -14.94 17.57
CA MET A 273 29.00 -16.11 18.35
C MET A 273 29.69 -17.39 17.85
N PHE A 274 29.70 -17.63 16.54
CA PHE A 274 30.41 -18.78 15.95
C PHE A 274 31.91 -18.75 16.22
N MET A 275 32.56 -17.59 16.10
CA MET A 275 34.00 -17.45 16.38
C MET A 275 34.33 -17.73 17.85
N LYS A 276 33.45 -17.35 18.79
CA LYS A 276 33.59 -17.69 20.21
C LYS A 276 33.46 -19.19 20.45
N GLU A 277 32.44 -19.83 19.87
CA GLU A 277 32.25 -21.29 19.97
C GLU A 277 33.44 -22.07 19.40
N LEU A 278 33.97 -21.64 18.25
CA LEU A 278 35.17 -22.25 17.65
C LEU A 278 36.40 -22.12 18.54
N LYS A 279 36.61 -20.96 19.17
CA LYS A 279 37.71 -20.76 20.13
C LYS A 279 37.55 -21.62 21.38
N GLU A 280 36.33 -21.72 21.92
CA GLU A 280 36.04 -22.61 23.04
C GLU A 280 36.31 -24.06 22.69
N LEU A 281 35.83 -24.53 21.53
CA LEU A 281 36.07 -25.89 21.04
C LEU A 281 37.57 -26.15 20.86
N TYR A 282 38.32 -25.21 20.28
CA TYR A 282 39.76 -25.35 20.13
C TYR A 282 40.47 -25.45 21.50
N SER A 283 40.09 -24.63 22.47
CA SER A 283 40.65 -24.67 23.82
C SER A 283 40.33 -25.97 24.57
N ARG A 284 39.09 -26.48 24.44
CA ARG A 284 38.69 -27.78 25.00
C ARG A 284 39.46 -28.91 24.34
N ASN A 285 39.60 -28.89 23.02
CA ASN A 285 40.35 -29.91 22.29
C ASN A 285 41.82 -29.92 22.71
N SER A 286 42.47 -28.76 22.78
CA SER A 286 43.85 -28.65 23.28
C SER A 286 44.00 -29.15 24.72
N THR A 287 43.02 -28.86 25.59
CA THR A 287 43.02 -29.37 26.98
C THR A 287 42.91 -30.90 27.00
N LEU A 288 42.02 -31.48 26.20
CA LEU A 288 41.85 -32.93 26.08
C LEU A 288 43.11 -33.60 25.50
N GLU A 289 43.75 -32.99 24.50
CA GLU A 289 45.03 -33.46 23.96
C GLU A 289 46.13 -33.46 25.03
N ASN A 290 46.22 -32.39 25.83
CA ASN A 290 47.18 -32.32 26.94
C ASN A 290 46.91 -33.38 28.01
N GLN A 291 45.65 -33.59 28.39
CA GLN A 291 45.25 -34.65 29.34
C GLN A 291 45.58 -36.04 28.81
N LEU A 292 45.38 -36.29 27.50
CA LEU A 292 45.78 -37.54 26.85
C LEU A 292 47.30 -37.76 26.92
N LEU A 293 48.09 -36.71 26.65
CA LEU A 293 49.55 -36.76 26.73
C LEU A 293 50.04 -36.99 28.17
N GLU A 294 49.40 -36.37 29.17
CA GLU A 294 49.70 -36.61 30.59
C GLU A 294 49.36 -38.04 31.01
N LEU A 295 48.19 -38.55 30.65
CA LEU A 295 47.81 -39.94 30.90
C LEU A 295 48.81 -40.92 30.27
N GLN A 296 49.25 -40.63 29.04
CA GLN A 296 50.27 -41.44 28.37
C GLN A 296 51.63 -41.37 29.10
N LYS A 297 52.05 -40.19 29.58
CA LYS A 297 53.28 -40.02 30.37
C LYS A 297 53.20 -40.72 31.73
N CYS A 298 52.10 -40.56 32.46
CA CYS A 298 51.88 -41.23 33.75
C CYS A 298 51.86 -42.75 33.60
N ASN A 299 51.27 -43.27 32.51
CA ASN A 299 51.30 -44.69 32.17
C ASN A 299 52.74 -45.18 31.88
N MET A 300 53.55 -44.41 31.15
CA MET A 300 54.97 -44.74 30.92
C MET A 300 55.86 -44.60 32.17
N GLN A 301 55.48 -43.73 33.12
CA GLN A 301 56.20 -43.49 34.38
C GLN A 301 55.79 -44.44 35.51
N GLN A 302 54.65 -45.14 35.40
CA GLN A 302 54.31 -46.29 36.24
C GLN A 302 55.22 -47.48 35.89
N LYS A 303 56.51 -47.37 36.22
CA LYS A 303 57.35 -48.54 36.46
C LYS A 303 56.97 -49.08 37.83
N SER A 304 56.36 -50.25 37.84
CA SER A 304 56.07 -51.05 39.02
C SER A 304 57.36 -51.34 39.79
N ASN A 305 57.27 -51.41 41.12
CA ASN A 305 58.34 -51.93 41.99
C ASN A 305 58.48 -53.47 41.92
N LEU A 306 58.08 -54.06 40.80
CA LEU A 306 58.26 -55.48 40.47
C LEU A 306 59.11 -55.47 39.20
N GLY A 307 60.31 -56.03 39.29
CA GLY A 307 61.38 -55.87 38.30
C GLY A 307 60.98 -56.16 36.84
N THR A 308 61.84 -55.71 35.93
CA THR A 308 61.73 -55.87 34.47
C THR A 308 61.50 -57.33 34.08
N LEU A 309 60.24 -57.74 33.96
CA LEU A 309 59.87 -58.97 33.28
C LEU A 309 60.06 -58.74 31.79
N LYS A 310 61.13 -59.35 31.29
CA LYS A 310 61.47 -59.43 29.87
C LYS A 310 60.68 -60.61 29.32
N ASP A 311 59.47 -60.36 28.81
CA ASP A 311 58.72 -61.37 28.07
C ASP A 311 59.32 -61.48 26.67
N SER A 312 60.31 -62.36 26.56
CA SER A 312 60.75 -62.93 25.30
C SER A 312 59.74 -64.00 24.87
N HIS A 313 58.79 -63.63 24.03
CA HIS A 313 58.20 -64.56 23.07
C HIS A 313 57.77 -63.82 21.80
N GLU A 314 58.36 -64.22 20.67
CA GLU A 314 58.07 -63.71 19.34
C GLU A 314 56.64 -64.02 18.90
N PHE A 315 55.94 -62.95 18.53
CA PHE A 315 54.80 -62.82 17.61
C PHE A 315 53.57 -63.72 17.81
N THR A 316 52.52 -63.10 18.31
CA THR A 316 51.49 -62.59 17.38
C THR A 316 51.30 -61.10 17.64
N GLU A 317 51.46 -60.26 16.62
CA GLU A 317 51.10 -58.84 16.68
C GLU A 317 49.59 -58.71 16.95
N GLU A 318 49.19 -58.70 18.21
CA GLU A 318 47.93 -58.05 18.56
C GLU A 318 48.19 -56.55 18.57
N LYS A 319 48.00 -55.95 17.38
CA LYS A 319 47.77 -54.52 17.17
C LYS A 319 47.10 -53.93 18.41
N PRO A 320 47.62 -52.84 19.00
CA PRO A 320 46.98 -52.20 20.14
C PRO A 320 45.52 -51.97 19.77
N GLN A 321 44.60 -52.63 20.49
CA GLN A 321 43.18 -52.51 20.24
C GLN A 321 42.84 -51.03 20.38
N ARG A 322 42.68 -50.35 19.23
CA ARG A 322 42.16 -49.00 19.16
C ARG A 322 40.93 -48.97 20.06
N PRO A 323 40.76 -47.95 20.91
CA PRO A 323 39.58 -47.82 21.76
C PRO A 323 38.34 -48.13 20.93
N GLN A 324 37.58 -49.14 21.34
CA GLN A 324 36.42 -49.67 20.61
C GLN A 324 35.35 -48.59 20.33
N ASP A 325 35.49 -47.43 20.98
CA ASP A 325 34.65 -46.26 20.88
C ASP A 325 35.05 -45.28 19.77
N HIS A 326 36.26 -45.33 19.22
CA HIS A 326 36.67 -44.42 18.13
C HIS A 326 35.84 -44.62 16.84
N PRO A 327 35.58 -45.86 16.37
CA PRO A 327 34.68 -46.10 15.24
C PRO A 327 33.24 -45.64 15.53
N ASN A 328 32.80 -45.74 16.79
CA ASN A 328 31.46 -45.32 17.19
C ASN A 328 31.30 -43.80 17.18
N VAL A 329 32.30 -43.06 17.68
CA VAL A 329 32.33 -41.59 17.66
C VAL A 329 32.45 -41.08 16.23
N VAL A 330 33.35 -41.65 15.41
CA VAL A 330 33.47 -41.29 13.98
C VAL A 330 32.15 -41.52 13.24
N ARG A 331 31.50 -42.67 13.45
CA ARG A 331 30.19 -42.97 12.85
C ARG A 331 29.06 -42.06 13.37
N LEU A 332 29.15 -41.54 14.59
CA LEU A 332 28.19 -40.57 15.13
C LEU A 332 28.40 -39.17 14.51
N LEU A 333 29.66 -38.76 14.34
CA LEU A 333 30.04 -37.53 13.66
C LEU A 333 29.62 -37.57 12.18
N GLU A 334 29.89 -38.67 11.47
CA GLU A 334 29.41 -38.88 10.09
C GLU A 334 27.87 -38.82 9.99
N LYS A 335 27.16 -39.34 11.01
CA LYS A 335 25.70 -39.23 11.07
C LYS A 335 25.23 -37.80 11.30
N GLN A 336 25.92 -37.03 12.15
CA GLN A 336 25.62 -35.61 12.34
C GLN A 336 25.96 -34.81 11.08
N GLU A 337 27.11 -35.03 10.47
CA GLU A 337 27.54 -34.39 9.23
C GLU A 337 26.54 -34.64 8.11
N LYS A 338 26.08 -35.88 7.93
CA LYS A 338 25.02 -36.21 6.97
C LYS A 338 23.73 -35.43 7.26
N LYS A 339 23.29 -35.37 8.52
CA LYS A 339 22.08 -34.61 8.90
C LYS A 339 22.22 -33.12 8.61
N TRP A 340 23.35 -32.51 8.99
CA TRP A 340 23.62 -31.10 8.72
C TRP A 340 23.74 -30.81 7.23
N THR A 341 24.38 -31.69 6.47
CA THR A 341 24.48 -31.58 5.01
C THR A 341 23.11 -31.64 4.35
N THR A 342 22.25 -32.59 4.76
CA THR A 342 20.87 -32.67 4.25
C THR A 342 20.05 -31.44 4.63
N LEU A 343 20.18 -30.95 5.86
CA LEU A 343 19.46 -29.74 6.31
C LEU A 343 19.90 -28.50 5.53
N ILE A 344 21.21 -28.32 5.33
CA ILE A 344 21.77 -27.20 4.55
C ILE A 344 21.35 -27.30 3.07
N GLN A 345 21.33 -28.51 2.51
CA GLN A 345 20.85 -28.74 1.15
C GLN A 345 19.35 -28.41 1.01
N ALA A 346 18.53 -28.80 1.99
CA ALA A 346 17.11 -28.46 2.03
C ALA A 346 16.90 -26.93 2.09
N ILE A 347 17.58 -26.24 3.01
CA ILE A 347 17.50 -24.77 3.13
C ILE A 347 17.94 -24.07 1.82
N ARG A 348 19.03 -24.56 1.19
CA ARG A 348 19.49 -24.01 -0.09
C ARG A 348 18.46 -24.23 -1.21
N HIS A 349 17.82 -25.40 -1.23
CA HIS A 349 16.77 -25.69 -2.20
C HIS A 349 15.56 -24.79 -1.98
N ASP A 350 15.09 -24.66 -0.74
CA ASP A 350 13.97 -23.80 -0.38
C ASP A 350 14.25 -22.34 -0.77
N HIS A 351 15.42 -21.80 -0.42
CA HIS A 351 15.84 -20.46 -0.84
C HIS A 351 15.90 -20.29 -2.37
N GLU A 352 16.41 -21.27 -3.12
CA GLU A 352 16.46 -21.16 -4.59
C GLU A 352 15.04 -21.19 -5.18
N THR A 353 14.14 -22.00 -4.62
CA THR A 353 12.74 -22.02 -5.04
C THR A 353 12.03 -20.70 -4.75
N GLU A 354 12.20 -20.12 -3.55
CA GLU A 354 11.63 -18.83 -3.18
C GLU A 354 12.18 -17.70 -4.05
N LYS A 355 13.50 -17.68 -4.28
CA LYS A 355 14.14 -16.72 -5.19
C LYS A 355 13.58 -16.83 -6.61
N SER A 356 13.41 -18.04 -7.13
CA SER A 356 12.84 -18.26 -8.46
C SER A 356 11.39 -17.77 -8.55
N LEU A 357 10.59 -17.98 -7.49
CA LEU A 357 9.22 -17.52 -7.40
C LEU A 357 9.14 -15.99 -7.35
N LEU A 358 9.96 -15.34 -6.53
CA LEU A 358 10.03 -13.88 -6.44
C LEU A 358 10.45 -13.26 -7.77
N LEU A 359 11.45 -13.83 -8.45
CA LEU A 359 11.86 -13.38 -9.78
C LEU A 359 10.72 -13.51 -10.80
N SER A 360 9.96 -14.61 -10.77
CA SER A 360 8.79 -14.80 -11.63
C SER A 360 7.69 -13.77 -11.35
N GLN A 361 7.43 -13.46 -10.07
CA GLN A 361 6.45 -12.44 -9.68
C GLN A 361 6.89 -11.04 -10.13
N ILE A 362 8.17 -10.69 -9.94
CA ILE A 362 8.73 -9.42 -10.40
C ILE A 362 8.58 -9.28 -11.91
N GLU A 363 8.90 -10.31 -12.68
CA GLU A 363 8.77 -10.24 -14.14
C GLU A 363 7.30 -10.14 -14.57
N THR A 364 6.38 -10.83 -13.89
CA THR A 364 4.92 -10.73 -14.14
C THR A 364 4.40 -9.31 -13.87
N ILE A 365 4.79 -8.71 -12.75
CA ILE A 365 4.39 -7.33 -12.41
C ILE A 365 4.96 -6.36 -13.45
N LYS A 366 6.22 -6.56 -13.86
CA LYS A 366 6.91 -5.71 -14.83
C LYS A 366 6.29 -5.81 -16.23
N THR A 367 5.90 -7.00 -16.68
CA THR A 367 5.19 -7.18 -17.96
C THR A 367 3.80 -6.55 -17.89
N SER A 368 3.03 -6.79 -16.83
CA SER A 368 1.72 -6.15 -16.61
C SER A 368 1.82 -4.62 -16.63
N ALA A 369 2.77 -4.04 -15.89
CA ALA A 369 2.96 -2.59 -15.84
C ALA A 369 3.33 -2.01 -17.22
N ARG A 370 4.14 -2.73 -18.00
CA ARG A 370 4.48 -2.33 -19.38
C ARG A 370 3.27 -2.41 -20.31
N GLU A 371 2.46 -3.45 -20.18
CA GLU A 371 1.23 -3.61 -20.96
C GLU A 371 0.22 -2.51 -20.65
N ASP A 372 0.00 -2.18 -19.38
CA ASP A 372 -0.91 -1.12 -18.97
C ASP A 372 -0.42 0.26 -19.43
N LEU A 373 0.89 0.52 -19.35
CA LEU A 373 1.48 1.75 -19.90
C LEU A 373 1.26 1.82 -21.42
N ASN A 374 1.45 0.71 -22.14
CA ASN A 374 1.25 0.65 -23.58
C ASN A 374 -0.24 0.84 -23.96
N ARG A 375 -1.17 0.22 -23.23
CA ARG A 375 -2.62 0.43 -23.40
C ARG A 375 -2.99 1.88 -23.19
N ASN A 376 -2.47 2.51 -22.14
CA ASN A 376 -2.68 3.94 -21.88
C ASN A 376 -2.10 4.80 -23.01
N ASN A 377 -0.87 4.51 -23.48
CA ASN A 377 -0.25 5.26 -24.57
C ASN A 377 -1.07 5.16 -25.87
N ILE A 378 -1.52 3.96 -26.23
CA ILE A 378 -2.38 3.73 -27.41
C ILE A 378 -3.70 4.49 -27.26
N PHE A 379 -4.31 4.46 -26.07
CA PHE A 379 -5.54 5.20 -25.80
C PHE A 379 -5.37 6.71 -25.99
N TYR A 380 -4.34 7.30 -25.38
CA TYR A 380 -4.07 8.73 -25.51
C TYR A 380 -3.70 9.12 -26.94
N ARG A 381 -2.92 8.30 -27.64
CA ARG A 381 -2.57 8.54 -29.04
C ARG A 381 -3.81 8.55 -29.93
N ARG A 382 -4.69 7.55 -29.81
CA ARG A 382 -5.97 7.53 -30.54
C ARG A 382 -6.84 8.73 -30.22
N ARG A 383 -6.87 9.16 -28.95
CA ARG A 383 -7.63 10.33 -28.53
C ARG A 383 -7.09 11.62 -29.14
N ILE A 384 -5.77 11.74 -29.26
CA ILE A 384 -5.12 12.87 -29.92
C ILE A 384 -5.46 12.87 -31.42
N GLU A 385 -5.33 11.73 -32.09
CA GLU A 385 -5.67 11.58 -33.52
C GLU A 385 -7.14 11.95 -33.79
N GLU A 386 -8.09 11.53 -32.95
CA GLU A 386 -9.50 11.92 -33.04
C GLU A 386 -9.71 13.44 -32.91
N LEU A 387 -8.97 14.08 -32.01
CA LEU A 387 -9.06 15.53 -31.81
C LEU A 387 -8.44 16.29 -32.98
N GLU A 388 -7.31 15.82 -33.50
CA GLU A 388 -6.67 16.36 -34.70
C GLU A 388 -7.58 16.25 -35.92
N GLN A 389 -8.25 15.11 -36.11
CA GLN A 389 -9.21 14.92 -37.19
C GLN A 389 -10.39 15.91 -37.07
N ARG A 390 -10.97 16.06 -35.88
CA ARG A 390 -12.05 17.04 -35.64
C ARG A 390 -11.59 18.48 -35.89
N LEU A 391 -10.35 18.80 -35.50
CA LEU A 391 -9.78 20.12 -35.75
C LEU A 391 -9.63 20.35 -37.26
N GLN A 392 -9.17 19.35 -38.02
CA GLN A 392 -9.05 19.43 -39.47
C GLN A 392 -10.41 19.60 -40.14
N GLU A 393 -11.42 18.82 -39.73
CA GLU A 393 -12.80 18.95 -40.24
C GLU A 393 -13.37 20.35 -39.99
N GLN A 394 -13.15 20.92 -38.80
CA GLN A 394 -13.55 22.30 -38.51
C GLN A 394 -12.80 23.32 -39.37
N ASN A 395 -11.51 23.10 -39.62
CA ASN A 395 -10.71 23.99 -40.44
C ASN A 395 -11.14 23.97 -41.92
N GLU A 396 -11.41 22.79 -42.47
CA GLU A 396 -11.98 22.64 -43.83
C GLU A 396 -13.35 23.33 -43.94
N LEU A 397 -14.18 23.20 -42.91
CA LEU A 397 -15.48 23.88 -42.85
C LEU A 397 -15.32 25.40 -42.82
N LEU A 398 -14.36 25.92 -42.05
CA LEU A 398 -14.01 27.34 -42.04
C LEU A 398 -13.48 27.82 -43.41
N ILE A 399 -12.64 27.03 -44.08
CA ILE A 399 -12.13 27.34 -45.42
C ILE A 399 -13.27 27.39 -46.43
N SER A 400 -14.18 26.41 -46.40
CA SER A 400 -15.37 26.35 -47.25
C SER A 400 -16.28 27.56 -47.02
N GLN A 401 -16.57 27.90 -45.75
CA GLN A 401 -17.34 29.09 -45.40
C GLN A 401 -16.67 30.38 -45.88
N ARG A 402 -15.35 30.52 -45.70
CA ARG A 402 -14.58 31.66 -46.22
C ARG A 402 -14.68 31.76 -47.75
N LYS A 403 -14.62 30.62 -48.46
CA LYS A 403 -14.76 30.58 -49.92
C LYS A 403 -16.17 30.99 -50.36
N GLN A 404 -17.22 30.49 -49.70
CA GLN A 404 -18.60 30.92 -49.94
C GLN A 404 -18.78 32.43 -49.70
N ILE A 405 -18.25 32.96 -48.59
CA ILE A 405 -18.28 34.41 -48.31
C ILE A 405 -17.60 35.19 -49.43
N LYS A 406 -16.45 34.70 -49.93
CA LYS A 406 -15.69 35.35 -51.01
C LYS A 406 -16.39 35.29 -52.37
N GLU A 407 -17.08 34.19 -52.68
CA GLU A 407 -17.90 34.06 -53.89
C GLU A 407 -19.16 34.94 -53.84
N LEU A 408 -19.80 35.02 -52.68
CA LEU A 408 -20.95 35.91 -52.46
C LEU A 408 -20.53 37.38 -52.51
N SER A 409 -19.29 37.70 -52.14
CA SER A 409 -18.74 39.05 -52.21
C SER A 409 -18.26 39.46 -53.61
N THR A 410 -18.01 38.51 -54.53
CA THR A 410 -17.50 38.79 -55.90
C THR A 410 -18.54 38.68 -57.00
N LYS A 411 -19.72 38.11 -56.75
CA LYS A 411 -20.85 38.13 -57.70
C LYS A 411 -21.54 39.50 -57.71
N PRO A 412 -21.70 40.17 -58.88
CA PRO A 412 -22.60 41.31 -58.99
C PRO A 412 -24.04 40.83 -58.78
N ALA A 413 -24.88 41.67 -58.14
CA ALA A 413 -26.28 41.36 -57.92
C ALA A 413 -27.00 41.05 -59.26
N PRO A 414 -27.79 39.96 -59.36
CA PRO A 414 -28.57 39.69 -60.56
C PRO A 414 -29.56 40.83 -60.77
N SER A 415 -29.62 41.37 -61.98
CA SER A 415 -30.57 42.42 -62.35
C SER A 415 -31.99 41.88 -62.24
N VAL A 416 -32.71 42.34 -61.22
CA VAL A 416 -34.13 42.08 -61.07
C VAL A 416 -34.85 42.90 -62.13
N LYS A 417 -35.33 42.23 -63.19
CA LYS A 417 -36.38 42.77 -64.07
C LYS A 417 -37.66 42.91 -63.23
N THR A 418 -38.16 44.14 -63.14
CA THR A 418 -39.48 44.45 -62.62
C THR A 418 -40.53 43.81 -63.52
N TYR A 419 -41.23 42.79 -63.02
CA TYR A 419 -42.49 42.35 -63.58
C TYR A 419 -43.60 43.02 -62.77
N ASP A 420 -44.37 43.88 -63.44
CA ASP A 420 -45.67 44.35 -62.94
C ASP A 420 -46.59 43.15 -62.76
N VAL A 421 -47.10 42.97 -61.54
CA VAL A 421 -48.16 42.01 -61.25
C VAL A 421 -49.40 42.81 -60.84
N ASN A 422 -50.34 42.90 -61.79
CA ASN A 422 -51.73 43.25 -61.51
C ASN A 422 -52.36 42.14 -60.65
N ILE A 423 -52.99 42.56 -59.55
CA ILE A 423 -53.78 41.71 -58.66
C ILE A 423 -55.15 41.43 -59.29
N PRO A 424 -55.63 40.18 -59.24
CA PRO A 424 -57.05 39.94 -59.03
C PRO A 424 -57.29 39.31 -57.66
N THR A 425 -58.19 39.95 -56.93
CA THR A 425 -58.77 39.59 -55.65
C THR A 425 -59.55 38.27 -55.77
N GLU A 426 -59.27 37.29 -54.91
CA GLU A 426 -60.23 36.20 -54.65
C GLU A 426 -60.21 35.81 -53.16
N ARG A 427 -61.39 35.93 -52.55
CA ARG A 427 -61.69 35.60 -51.15
C ARG A 427 -61.65 34.09 -50.95
N LEU A 428 -61.04 33.61 -49.87
CA LEU A 428 -61.36 32.30 -49.29
C LEU A 428 -61.14 32.27 -47.77
N GLN A 429 -62.26 32.47 -47.08
CA GLN A 429 -62.80 31.75 -45.92
C GLN A 429 -61.84 31.14 -44.86
N GLU A 430 -61.95 31.68 -43.64
CA GLU A 430 -61.43 31.08 -42.39
C GLU A 430 -62.19 29.80 -42.01
N PRO A 431 -61.51 28.76 -41.49
CA PRO A 431 -62.15 27.69 -40.75
C PRO A 431 -62.22 28.03 -39.25
N LYS A 432 -63.43 27.89 -38.70
CA LYS A 432 -63.76 28.07 -37.28
C LYS A 432 -63.13 26.99 -36.40
N SER A 433 -62.76 27.41 -35.20
CA SER A 433 -62.43 26.59 -34.05
C SER A 433 -63.66 25.91 -33.45
N SER A 434 -63.51 24.65 -33.07
CA SER A 434 -64.22 23.99 -31.97
C SER A 434 -63.27 23.02 -31.30
#